data_AF-A0A349WEW4-F1
#
_entry.id   AF-A0A349WEW4-F1
#
_cell.length_a   1.000
_cell.length_b   1.000
_cell.length_c   1.000
_cell.angle_alpha   90.00
_cell.angle_beta   90.00
_cell.angle_gamma   90.00
#
_symmetry.space_group_name_H-M   'P 1'
#
loop_
_entity.id
_entity.type
_entity.pdbx_description
1 polymer ?
#
loop_
_entity_poly.entity_id
_entity_poly.type
_entity_poly.pdbx_seq_one_letter_code
_entity_poly.pdbx_strand_id
1 'polypeptide(L)' 'VRNQFPITVYIGPSGKVGMGSAAKADLFFESIPDDFLDFIPEQWNWEENASFVPIMVPKFYLDLWNFGLAPSRVEYPTLS' A
#
# COMPACT_ATOMS: atom_id res chain seq x y z
N VAL A 1 -2.64 14.31 -13.78
CA VAL A 1 -1.68 14.94 -12.85
C VAL A 1 -0.49 14.00 -12.71
N ARG A 2 0.76 14.46 -12.81
CA ARG A 2 1.93 13.58 -12.59
C ARG A 2 2.05 13.32 -11.09
N ASN A 3 2.32 12.07 -10.70
CA ASN A 3 2.59 11.72 -9.31
C ASN A 3 3.81 12.53 -8.80
N GLN A 4 3.59 13.37 -7.79
CA GLN A 4 4.64 14.22 -7.21
C GLN A 4 5.50 13.46 -6.18
N PHE A 5 4.99 12.33 -5.67
CA PHE A 5 5.65 11.51 -4.65
C PHE A 5 5.66 10.04 -5.12
N PRO A 6 6.61 9.67 -5.99
CA PRO A 6 6.72 8.29 -6.48
C PRO A 6 7.10 7.37 -5.33
N ILE A 7 6.31 6.31 -5.12
CA ILE A 7 6.56 5.33 -4.09
C ILE A 7 6.59 3.95 -4.70
N THR A 8 7.59 3.20 -4.27
CA THR A 8 7.75 1.80 -4.64
C THR A 8 7.61 0.95 -3.39
N VAL A 9 6.68 0.00 -3.43
CA VAL A 9 6.53 -1.02 -2.40
C VAL A 9 7.22 -2.30 -2.85
N TYR A 10 7.99 -2.89 -1.94
CA TYR A 10 8.66 -4.18 -2.12
C TYR A 10 7.97 -5.23 -1.27
N ILE A 11 7.30 -6.18 -1.91
CA ILE A 11 6.56 -7.25 -1.25
C ILE A 11 7.43 -8.51 -1.26
N GLY A 12 7.96 -8.89 -0.10
CA GLY A 12 8.81 -10.06 0.04
C GLY A 12 8.01 -11.38 0.05
N PRO A 13 8.69 -12.54 -0.15
CA PRO A 13 8.12 -13.88 -0.36
C PRO A 13 7.29 -14.47 0.80
N SER A 14 7.10 -13.76 1.91
CA SER A 14 6.19 -14.15 3.01
C SER A 14 5.17 -13.06 3.35
N GLY A 15 4.91 -12.15 2.42
CA GLY A 15 4.07 -10.97 2.62
C GLY A 15 4.66 -9.90 3.55
N LYS A 16 5.92 -10.06 3.96
CA LYS A 16 6.68 -9.05 4.70
C LYS A 16 7.31 -8.06 3.73
N VAL A 17 7.15 -6.77 3.98
CA VAL A 17 7.78 -5.70 3.19
C VAL A 17 9.29 -5.69 3.48
N GLY A 18 10.17 -5.86 2.47
CA GLY A 18 11.63 -5.99 2.67
C GLY A 18 12.49 -6.11 1.40
N MET A 19 13.83 -6.00 1.55
CA MET A 19 14.82 -5.91 0.46
C MET A 19 15.37 -7.27 -0.05
N GLY A 20 14.53 -8.18 -0.52
CA GLY A 20 14.99 -9.41 -1.18
C GLY A 20 13.90 -10.05 -2.04
N SER A 21 14.26 -10.57 -3.23
CA SER A 21 13.38 -11.20 -4.25
C SER A 21 11.91 -10.77 -4.17
N ALA A 22 11.71 -9.46 -4.11
CA ALA A 22 10.44 -8.87 -3.75
C ALA A 22 9.71 -8.46 -5.02
N ALA A 23 8.41 -8.67 -5.05
CA ALA A 23 7.61 -8.05 -6.08
C ALA A 23 7.61 -6.53 -5.88
N LYS A 24 7.71 -5.82 -7.00
CA LYS A 24 7.75 -4.36 -7.02
C LYS A 24 6.41 -3.84 -7.53
N ALA A 25 5.78 -2.94 -6.78
CA ALA A 25 4.64 -2.17 -7.25
C ALA A 25 4.91 -0.67 -7.06
N ASP A 26 4.69 0.10 -8.12
CA ASP A 26 4.71 1.57 -8.04
C ASP A 26 3.31 2.06 -7.66
N LEU A 27 3.25 2.85 -6.59
CA LEU A 27 2.04 3.43 -6.02
C LEU A 27 2.09 4.96 -6.09
N PHE A 28 0.92 5.58 -5.95
CA PHE A 28 0.75 7.01 -5.83
C PHE A 28 0.06 7.34 -4.50
N PHE A 29 0.38 8.50 -3.94
CA PHE A 29 -0.31 9.04 -2.77
C PHE A 29 -1.33 10.08 -3.20
N GLU A 30 -2.50 10.00 -2.59
CA GLU A 30 -3.54 11.01 -2.64
C GLU A 30 -4.01 11.30 -1.22
N SER A 31 -4.21 12.58 -0.91
CA SER A 31 -4.87 13.01 0.31
C SER A 31 -6.37 12.82 0.13
N ILE A 32 -7.01 12.13 1.07
CA ILE A 32 -8.46 11.96 1.10
C ILE A 32 -9.00 12.79 2.28
N PRO A 33 -9.94 13.73 2.06
CA PRO A 33 -10.58 14.45 3.17
C PRO A 33 -11.39 13.52 4.05
N ASP A 34 -11.45 13.83 5.34
CA ASP A 34 -12.18 13.06 6.36
C ASP A 34 -13.65 12.84 6.00
N ASP A 35 -14.29 13.81 5.32
CA ASP A 35 -15.69 13.74 4.88
C ASP A 35 -15.98 12.58 3.90
N PHE A 36 -14.95 12.00 3.28
CA PHE A 36 -15.07 10.84 2.37
C PHE A 36 -14.86 9.50 3.09
N LEU A 37 -14.58 9.51 4.39
CA LEU A 37 -14.33 8.31 5.18
C LEU A 37 -15.54 8.02 6.10
N ASP A 38 -16.22 6.90 5.86
CA ASP A 38 -17.31 6.43 6.72
C ASP A 38 -16.83 6.05 8.13
N PHE A 39 -15.54 5.74 8.26
CA PHE A 39 -14.89 5.38 9.52
C PHE A 39 -13.46 5.90 9.55
N ILE A 40 -13.15 6.66 10.60
CA ILE A 40 -11.82 7.19 10.87
C ILE A 40 -11.29 6.50 12.13
N PRO A 41 -10.25 5.64 12.03
CA PRO A 41 -9.63 5.02 13.19
C PRO A 41 -9.08 6.08 14.16
N GLU A 42 -9.11 5.83 15.47
CA GLU A 42 -8.51 6.75 16.47
C GLU A 42 -7.03 7.04 16.23
N GLN A 43 -6.32 6.15 15.52
CA GLN A 43 -4.90 6.26 15.19
C GLN A 43 -4.65 7.08 13.91
N TRP A 44 -5.72 7.51 13.23
CA TRP A 44 -5.67 8.34 12.02
C TRP A 44 -5.50 9.82 12.38
N ASN A 45 -4.40 10.14 13.08
CA ASN A 45 -4.03 11.50 13.41
C ASN A 45 -2.76 11.86 12.65
N TRP A 46 -2.80 12.94 11.89
CA TRP A 46 -1.64 13.54 11.25
C TRP A 46 -1.59 15.03 11.59
N GLU A 47 -0.37 15.52 11.79
CA GLU A 47 -0.06 16.94 11.98
C GLU A 47 1.14 17.31 11.11
N GLU A 48 1.29 18.59 10.77
CA GLU A 48 2.27 19.07 9.78
C GLU A 48 3.73 18.64 10.08
N ASN A 49 4.07 18.45 11.36
CA ASN A 49 5.41 18.06 11.81
C ASN A 49 5.52 16.61 12.27
N ALA A 50 4.52 15.78 12.00
CA ALA A 50 4.54 14.38 12.39
C ALA A 50 5.66 13.62 11.65
N SER A 51 6.45 12.85 12.41
CA SER A 51 7.46 11.93 11.85
C SER A 51 6.85 10.65 11.28
N PHE A 52 5.55 10.42 11.54
CA PHE A 52 4.78 9.29 11.08
C PHE A 52 3.56 9.78 10.31
N VAL A 53 3.36 9.22 9.11
CA VAL A 53 2.19 9.53 8.27
C VAL A 53 1.36 8.25 8.16
N PRO A 54 0.13 8.22 8.69
CA PRO A 54 -0.74 7.07 8.52
C PRO A 54 -1.19 6.97 7.06
N ILE A 55 -1.29 5.74 6.53
CA ILE A 55 -1.71 5.48 5.16
C ILE A 55 -2.85 4.46 5.15
N MET A 56 -3.82 4.65 4.26
CA MET A 56 -4.84 3.64 3.97
C MET A 56 -4.53 2.99 2.62
N VAL A 57 -4.62 1.67 2.57
CA VAL A 57 -4.47 0.91 1.33
C VAL A 57 -5.82 0.30 0.97
N PRO A 58 -6.44 0.69 -0.16
CA PRO A 58 -7.69 0.09 -0.60
C PRO A 58 -7.56 -1.43 -0.77
N LYS A 59 -8.55 -2.18 -0.25
CA LYS A 59 -8.59 -3.64 -0.35
C LYS A 59 -8.44 -4.15 -1.79
N PHE A 60 -8.95 -3.40 -2.77
CA PHE A 60 -8.82 -3.74 -4.19
C PHE A 60 -7.36 -3.94 -4.64
N TYR A 61 -6.39 -3.19 -4.08
CA TYR A 61 -4.98 -3.42 -4.41
C TYR A 61 -4.48 -4.78 -3.89
N LEU A 62 -4.94 -5.21 -2.71
CA LEU A 62 -4.65 -6.54 -2.17
C LEU A 62 -5.30 -7.64 -3.00
N ASP A 63 -6.53 -7.41 -3.46
CA ASP A 63 -7.25 -8.38 -4.29
C ASP A 63 -6.58 -8.51 -5.68
N LEU A 64 -6.16 -7.39 -6.30
CA LEU A 64 -5.40 -7.39 -7.55
C LEU A 64 -4.08 -8.15 -7.39
N TRP A 65 -3.40 -7.96 -6.26
CA TRP A 65 -2.21 -8.72 -5.93
C TRP A 65 -2.50 -10.22 -5.81
N ASN A 66 -3.44 -10.60 -4.95
CA ASN A 66 -3.71 -12.00 -4.60
C ASN A 66 -4.33 -12.82 -5.72
N PHE A 67 -5.20 -12.23 -6.54
CA PHE A 67 -5.96 -12.96 -7.56
C PHE A 67 -5.49 -12.65 -8.98
N GLY A 68 -4.75 -11.56 -9.18
CA GLY A 68 -4.18 -11.20 -10.48
C GLY A 68 -2.69 -11.54 -10.57
N LEU A 69 -1.86 -10.85 -9.78
CA LEU A 69 -0.41 -10.87 -9.95
C LEU A 69 0.28 -12.09 -9.32
N ALA A 70 -0.04 -12.41 -8.07
CA ALA A 70 0.62 -13.51 -7.36
C ALA A 70 0.43 -14.87 -8.07
N PRO A 71 -0.77 -15.25 -8.55
CA PRO A 71 -0.95 -16.50 -9.27
C PRO A 71 -0.23 -16.53 -10.63
N SER A 72 0.12 -15.37 -11.20
CA SER A 72 0.81 -15.29 -12.48
C SER A 72 2.29 -15.65 -12.41
N ARG A 73 2.88 -15.68 -11.19
CA ARG A 73 4.31 -16.00 -10.98
C ARG A 73 4.52 -16.82 -9.72
N VAL A 74 5.23 -17.94 -9.84
CA VAL A 74 5.50 -18.86 -8.73
C VAL A 74 6.31 -18.20 -7.60
N GLU A 75 7.07 -17.14 -7.89
CA GLU A 75 7.89 -16.46 -6.87
C GLU A 75 7.08 -15.48 -5.99
N TYR A 76 5.82 -15.20 -6.32
CA TYR A 76 5.01 -14.19 -5.63
C TYR A 76 4.09 -14.83 -4.59
N PRO A 77 4.21 -14.46 -3.30
CA PRO A 77 3.33 -14.97 -2.28
C PRO A 77 1.98 -14.27 -2.33
N THR A 78 0.93 -14.99 -1.94
CA THR A 78 -0.33 -14.36 -1.55
C THR A 78 -0.16 -13.63 -0.22
N LEU A 79 -0.75 -12.45 -0.10
CA LEU A 79 -0.87 -11.68 1.13
C LEU A 79 -2.15 -12.10 1.85
N SER A 80 -2.04 -12.42 3.15
CA SER A 80 -3.18 -12.72 4.03
C SER A 80 -3.48 -11.54 4.93
#